data_AF-A0AAW2INP3-F1
#
_entry.id   AF-A0AAW2INP3-F1
#
_cell.length_a   1.000
_cell.length_b   1.000
_cell.length_c   1.000
_cell.angle_alpha   90.00
_cell.angle_beta   90.00
_cell.angle_gamma   90.00
#
_symmetry.space_group_name_H-M   'P 1'
#
loop_
_entity.id
_entity.type
_entity.pdbx_description
1 polymer ?
#
loop_
_entity_poly.entity_id
_entity_poly.type
_entity_poly.pdbx_seq_one_letter_code
_entity_poly.pdbx_strand_id
1 'polypeptide(L)'
;MWYRIVESNLGLLGPDVRCQVLVDHEQLLHIRLESNKWPKPLFVTVVYAKCDTVERRALWDALRAVSVGASPWIVGGDFNTVLSPDERSGGSAPSGMAMSDFHDAIADCALVDAGYVGSPYTWYSRRLRQRLDRVLISSCWMTVFPKMQVAHLELSQSDHRGLLVEAECSVERKVSSFRFQHMWTTHSEFLGVVCRNWRYRR
;
A
#
# COMPACT_ATOMS: atom_id res chain seq x y z
N MET A 1 19.59 5.22 -4.35
CA MET A 1 18.96 6.34 -5.09
C MET A 1 17.45 6.44 -4.79
N TRP A 2 16.72 5.32 -4.72
CA TRP A 2 15.29 5.25 -4.39
C TRP A 2 14.89 5.61 -2.95
N TYR A 3 15.76 5.33 -1.98
CA TYR A 3 15.56 5.73 -0.57
C TYR A 3 15.23 7.23 -0.43
N ARG A 4 15.94 8.08 -1.21
CA ARG A 4 15.70 9.53 -1.22
C ARG A 4 14.38 9.93 -1.85
N ILE A 5 13.81 9.14 -2.78
CA ILE A 5 12.54 9.43 -3.46
C ILE A 5 11.35 9.08 -2.56
N VAL A 6 11.42 7.95 -1.85
CA VAL A 6 10.39 7.58 -0.87
C VAL A 6 10.44 8.57 0.29
N GLU A 7 11.60 8.84 0.88
CA GLU A 7 11.72 9.83 1.97
C GLU A 7 11.33 11.26 1.56
N SER A 8 11.71 11.72 0.36
CA SER A 8 11.35 13.08 -0.11
C SER A 8 9.85 13.23 -0.36
N ASN A 9 9.16 12.13 -0.70
CA ASN A 9 7.74 12.14 -1.03
C ASN A 9 6.84 11.73 0.14
N LEU A 10 7.37 11.13 1.21
CA LEU A 10 6.61 10.89 2.44
C LEU A 10 6.12 12.22 3.06
N GLY A 11 6.87 13.31 2.88
CA GLY A 11 6.44 14.67 3.26
C GLY A 11 5.21 15.19 2.49
N LEU A 12 4.85 14.57 1.35
CA LEU A 12 3.67 14.93 0.55
C LEU A 12 2.37 14.30 1.08
N LEU A 13 2.45 13.35 2.02
CA LEU A 13 1.27 12.73 2.65
C LEU A 13 0.50 13.72 3.55
N GLY A 14 1.09 14.89 3.82
CA GLY A 14 0.55 15.96 4.64
C GLY A 14 0.95 15.79 6.12
N PRO A 15 0.80 16.87 6.92
CA PRO A 15 1.28 16.91 8.31
C PRO A 15 0.57 15.92 9.24
N ASP A 16 -0.62 15.44 8.87
CA ASP A 16 -1.46 14.55 9.68
C ASP A 16 -1.16 13.06 9.48
N VAL A 17 -0.14 12.72 8.69
CA VAL A 17 0.24 11.33 8.41
C VAL A 17 1.55 11.03 9.11
N ARG A 18 1.49 10.17 10.14
CA ARG A 18 2.66 9.61 10.79
C ARG A 18 3.14 8.42 9.98
N CYS A 19 4.40 8.47 9.56
CA CYS A 19 5.06 7.40 8.84
C CYS A 19 6.11 6.73 9.74
N GLN A 20 6.10 5.40 9.80
CA GLN A 20 7.09 4.61 10.51
C GLN A 20 7.59 3.49 9.59
N VAL A 21 8.91 3.45 9.35
CA VAL A 21 9.56 2.30 8.69
C VAL A 21 9.60 1.15 9.70
N LEU A 22 9.05 0.00 9.32
CA LEU A 22 9.03 -1.22 10.13
C LEU A 22 10.11 -2.21 9.70
N VAL A 23 10.33 -2.35 8.39
CA VAL A 23 11.35 -3.23 7.83
C VAL A 23 12.05 -2.52 6.68
N ASP A 24 13.37 -2.50 6.75
CA ASP A 24 14.28 -2.08 5.68
C ASP A 24 15.04 -3.31 5.18
N HIS A 25 14.58 -3.89 4.08
CA HIS A 25 15.18 -5.06 3.46
C HIS A 25 15.75 -4.66 2.10
N GLU A 26 16.80 -5.35 1.64
CA GLU A 26 17.47 -5.03 0.37
C GLU A 26 16.53 -5.00 -0.86
N GLN A 27 15.42 -5.74 -0.81
CA GLN A 27 14.43 -5.86 -1.89
C GLN A 27 13.04 -5.32 -1.53
N LEU A 28 12.78 -4.92 -0.27
CA LEU A 28 11.51 -4.31 0.12
C LEU A 28 11.67 -3.29 1.25
N LEU A 29 10.79 -2.29 1.27
CA LEU A 29 10.64 -1.34 2.37
C LEU A 29 9.20 -1.44 2.90
N HIS A 30 9.02 -1.86 4.14
CA HIS A 30 7.71 -1.98 4.77
C HIS A 30 7.46 -0.82 5.74
N ILE A 31 6.35 -0.13 5.52
CA ILE A 31 6.01 1.13 6.17
C ILE A 31 4.62 1.02 6.78
N ARG A 32 4.47 1.52 8.00
CA ARG A 32 3.19 1.78 8.64
C ARG A 32 2.85 3.26 8.54
N LEU A 33 1.66 3.54 8.03
CA LEU A 33 1.09 4.88 7.94
C LEU A 33 -0.09 4.99 8.90
N GLU A 34 -0.07 6.02 9.72
CA GLU A 34 -1.19 6.35 10.63
C GLU A 34 -1.67 7.76 10.35
N SER A 35 -2.98 7.93 10.26
CA SER A 35 -3.57 9.25 10.16
C SER A 35 -4.96 9.22 10.76
N ASN A 36 -5.40 10.37 11.27
CA ASN A 36 -6.80 10.54 11.66
C ASN A 36 -7.75 10.34 10.46
N LYS A 37 -7.25 10.41 9.22
CA LYS A 37 -8.03 10.29 7.97
C LYS A 37 -8.59 8.88 7.76
N TRP A 38 -8.01 7.87 8.41
CA TRP A 38 -8.37 6.47 8.23
C TRP A 38 -8.72 5.84 9.58
N PRO A 39 -9.61 4.84 9.61
CA PRO A 39 -10.06 4.22 10.87
C PRO A 39 -9.01 3.26 11.46
N LYS A 40 -8.03 2.85 10.66
CA LYS A 40 -6.97 1.90 11.00
C LYS A 40 -5.64 2.35 10.38
N PRO A 41 -4.50 1.95 10.96
CA PRO A 41 -3.21 2.08 10.30
C PRO A 41 -3.22 1.38 8.93
N LEU A 42 -2.58 2.00 7.95
CA LEU A 42 -2.32 1.41 6.65
C LEU A 42 -0.90 0.85 6.62
N PHE A 43 -0.74 -0.24 5.89
CA PHE A 43 0.58 -0.79 5.64
C PHE A 43 0.90 -0.65 4.16
N VAL A 44 2.12 -0.20 3.87
CA VAL A 44 2.64 0.00 2.52
C VAL A 44 3.96 -0.74 2.41
N THR A 45 4.06 -1.66 1.46
CA THR A 45 5.33 -2.29 1.11
C THR A 45 5.75 -1.83 -0.28
N VAL A 46 6.92 -1.19 -0.37
CA VAL A 46 7.54 -0.83 -1.65
C VAL A 46 8.53 -1.93 -2.02
N VAL A 47 8.42 -2.47 -3.23
CA VAL A 47 9.25 -3.60 -3.69
C VAL A 47 10.21 -3.15 -4.79
N TYR A 48 11.45 -3.63 -4.70
CA TYR A 48 12.42 -3.57 -5.78
C TYR A 48 13.17 -4.91 -5.82
N ALA A 49 12.62 -5.86 -6.56
CA ALA A 49 13.11 -7.22 -6.60
C ALA A 49 14.40 -7.34 -7.41
N LYS A 50 15.26 -8.28 -7.05
CA LYS A 50 16.42 -8.65 -7.86
C LYS A 50 15.97 -9.32 -9.17
N CYS A 51 16.75 -9.11 -10.23
CA CYS A 51 16.51 -9.72 -11.54
C CYS A 51 16.74 -11.23 -11.53
N ASP A 52 17.71 -11.70 -10.74
CA ASP A 52 18.02 -13.11 -10.59
C ASP A 52 16.91 -13.85 -9.82
N THR A 53 16.53 -15.03 -10.32
CA THR A 53 15.40 -15.79 -9.77
C THR A 53 15.70 -16.38 -8.39
N VAL A 54 16.95 -16.79 -8.13
CA VAL A 54 17.34 -17.38 -6.86
C VAL A 54 17.48 -16.30 -5.80
N GLU A 55 18.15 -15.19 -6.11
CA GLU A 55 18.30 -14.09 -5.16
C GLU A 55 16.96 -13.42 -4.82
N ARG A 56 16.00 -13.43 -5.76
CA ARG A 56 14.65 -12.91 -5.53
C ARG A 56 13.85 -13.74 -4.51
N ARG A 57 14.20 -14.99 -4.21
CA ARG A 57 13.44 -15.79 -3.22
C ARG A 57 13.44 -15.17 -1.83
N ALA A 58 14.51 -14.48 -1.45
CA ALA A 58 14.57 -13.75 -0.18
C ALA A 58 13.49 -12.66 -0.08
N LEU A 59 13.07 -12.06 -1.21
CA LEU A 59 11.94 -11.13 -1.23
C LEU A 59 10.63 -11.82 -0.85
N TRP A 60 10.37 -13.03 -1.35
CA TRP A 60 9.14 -13.77 -1.07
C TRP A 60 9.02 -14.13 0.41
N ASP A 61 10.13 -14.58 1.01
CA ASP A 61 10.17 -14.88 2.44
C ASP A 61 10.01 -13.61 3.29
N ALA A 62 10.66 -12.51 2.89
CA ALA A 62 10.48 -11.22 3.54
C ALA A 62 9.03 -10.71 3.43
N LEU A 63 8.38 -10.90 2.28
CA LEU A 63 6.99 -10.50 2.06
C LEU A 63 6.02 -11.27 2.97
N ARG A 64 6.22 -12.59 3.10
CA ARG A 64 5.46 -13.44 4.03
C ARG A 64 5.66 -12.99 5.48
N ALA A 65 6.90 -12.65 5.86
CA ALA A 65 7.23 -12.21 7.21
C ALA A 65 6.59 -10.87 7.59
N VAL A 66 6.33 -9.99 6.62
CA VAL A 66 5.66 -8.69 6.85
C VAL A 66 4.16 -8.71 6.57
N SER A 67 3.56 -9.88 6.36
CA SER A 67 2.12 -9.99 6.18
C SER A 67 1.36 -9.49 7.40
N VAL A 68 0.34 -8.66 7.18
CA VAL A 68 -0.31 -7.87 8.23
C VAL A 68 -1.71 -8.39 8.62
N GLY A 69 -2.10 -9.56 8.12
CA GLY A 69 -3.37 -10.21 8.42
C GLY A 69 -4.58 -9.32 8.12
N ALA A 70 -5.37 -8.99 9.15
CA ALA A 70 -6.63 -8.25 9.02
C ALA A 70 -6.48 -6.71 8.90
N SER A 71 -5.32 -6.24 8.43
CA SER A 71 -5.02 -4.81 8.24
C SER A 71 -4.98 -4.44 6.75
N PRO A 72 -5.39 -3.21 6.39
CA PRO A 72 -5.32 -2.74 5.02
C PRO A 72 -3.87 -2.62 4.57
N TRP A 73 -3.53 -3.35 3.50
CA TRP A 73 -2.16 -3.49 3.01
C TRP A 73 -2.12 -3.31 1.50
N ILE A 74 -1.17 -2.49 1.05
CA ILE A 74 -0.82 -2.31 -0.34
C ILE A 74 0.67 -2.64 -0.52
N VAL A 75 0.97 -3.40 -1.57
CA VAL A 75 2.34 -3.77 -1.96
C VAL A 75 2.53 -3.33 -3.39
N GLY A 76 3.56 -2.55 -3.70
CA GLY A 76 3.77 -2.08 -5.07
C GLY A 76 5.22 -1.83 -5.40
N GLY A 77 5.55 -2.00 -6.68
CA GLY A 77 6.89 -1.77 -7.20
C GLY A 77 7.27 -2.74 -8.29
N ASP A 78 8.57 -2.86 -8.53
CA ASP A 78 9.16 -3.71 -9.56
C ASP A 78 9.45 -5.11 -9.00
N PHE A 79 8.74 -6.11 -9.50
CA PHE A 79 8.91 -7.50 -9.08
C PHE A 79 9.91 -8.28 -9.95
N ASN A 80 10.40 -7.70 -11.04
CA ASN A 80 11.31 -8.34 -12.01
C ASN A 80 10.87 -9.74 -12.49
N THR A 81 9.56 -10.03 -12.40
CA THR A 81 8.95 -11.25 -12.91
C THR A 81 7.50 -10.99 -13.31
N VAL A 82 7.03 -11.75 -14.29
CA VAL A 82 5.63 -11.74 -14.74
C VAL A 82 4.83 -12.76 -13.92
N LEU A 83 3.50 -12.63 -13.90
CA LEU A 83 2.57 -13.63 -13.33
C LEU A 83 2.01 -14.57 -14.41
N SER A 84 1.97 -14.13 -15.67
CA SER A 84 1.52 -14.97 -16.78
C SER A 84 2.43 -14.83 -18.01
N PRO A 85 2.44 -15.82 -18.90
CA PRO A 85 3.14 -15.72 -20.18
C PRO A 85 2.69 -14.53 -21.04
N ASP A 86 1.40 -14.16 -20.97
CA ASP A 86 0.81 -13.08 -21.77
C ASP A 86 1.28 -11.68 -21.34
N GLU A 87 1.80 -11.55 -20.12
CA GLU A 87 2.43 -10.32 -19.63
C GLU A 87 3.82 -10.07 -20.25
N ARG A 88 4.27 -10.93 -21.17
CA ARG A 88 5.53 -10.81 -21.89
C ARG A 88 5.33 -10.91 -23.40
N SER A 89 5.93 -9.99 -24.14
CA SER A 89 5.92 -9.99 -25.60
C SER A 89 7.33 -9.85 -26.16
N GLY A 90 7.72 -10.78 -27.03
CA GLY A 90 9.05 -10.90 -27.59
C GLY A 90 10.01 -11.73 -26.72
N GLY A 91 11.18 -12.05 -27.27
CA GLY A 91 12.19 -12.89 -26.61
C GLY A 91 11.73 -14.33 -26.32
N SER A 92 12.47 -15.02 -25.45
CA SER A 92 12.11 -16.36 -24.97
C SER A 92 10.92 -16.33 -24.02
N ALA A 93 10.24 -17.47 -23.86
CA ALA A 93 9.18 -17.64 -22.86
C ALA A 93 9.69 -17.30 -21.43
N PRO A 94 8.81 -16.75 -20.56
CA PRO A 94 9.19 -16.50 -19.17
C PRO A 94 9.40 -17.80 -18.39
N SER A 95 10.18 -17.73 -17.31
CA SER A 95 10.46 -18.88 -16.45
C SER A 95 9.20 -19.29 -15.69
N GLY A 96 8.72 -20.52 -15.93
CA GLY A 96 7.58 -21.09 -15.20
C GLY A 96 7.81 -21.17 -13.69
N MET A 97 9.04 -21.48 -13.27
CA MET A 97 9.42 -21.53 -11.86
C MET A 97 9.34 -20.14 -11.22
N ALA A 98 9.84 -19.09 -11.88
CA ALA A 98 9.77 -17.73 -11.37
C ALA A 98 8.32 -17.24 -11.24
N MET A 99 7.45 -17.61 -12.17
CA MET A 99 6.02 -17.30 -12.11
C MET A 99 5.33 -18.04 -10.96
N SER A 100 5.65 -19.33 -10.76
CA SER A 100 5.11 -20.13 -9.66
C SER A 100 5.53 -19.56 -8.30
N ASP A 101 6.83 -19.31 -8.11
CA ASP A 101 7.36 -18.74 -6.86
C ASP A 101 6.65 -17.41 -6.52
N PHE A 102 6.37 -16.58 -7.55
CA PHE A 102 5.66 -15.32 -7.35
C PHE A 102 4.18 -15.53 -7.03
N HIS A 103 3.50 -16.42 -7.75
CA HIS A 103 2.10 -16.75 -7.50
C HIS A 103 1.89 -17.27 -6.07
N ASP A 104 2.77 -18.17 -5.61
CA ASP A 104 2.72 -18.74 -4.26
C ASP A 104 2.94 -17.66 -3.20
N ALA A 105 3.91 -16.76 -3.40
CA ALA A 105 4.16 -15.66 -2.48
C ALA A 105 2.94 -14.71 -2.33
N ILE A 106 2.25 -14.41 -3.44
CA ILE A 106 1.02 -13.60 -3.43
C ILE A 106 -0.10 -14.33 -2.69
N ALA A 107 -0.29 -15.62 -2.99
CA ALA A 107 -1.33 -16.45 -2.40
C ALA A 107 -1.14 -16.62 -0.88
N ASP A 108 0.09 -16.91 -0.43
CA ASP A 108 0.46 -17.04 0.98
C ASP A 108 0.16 -15.77 1.78
N CYS A 109 0.27 -14.61 1.12
CA CYS A 109 0.01 -13.30 1.71
C CYS A 109 -1.45 -12.85 1.60
N ALA A 110 -2.33 -13.67 0.99
CA ALA A 110 -3.71 -13.33 0.68
C ALA A 110 -3.85 -11.99 -0.07
N LEU A 111 -2.89 -11.72 -0.96
CA LEU A 111 -2.86 -10.53 -1.80
C LEU A 111 -3.53 -10.83 -3.15
N VAL A 112 -4.07 -9.78 -3.77
CA VAL A 112 -4.61 -9.85 -5.14
C VAL A 112 -4.03 -8.72 -5.98
N ASP A 113 -3.83 -8.97 -7.28
CA ASP A 113 -3.44 -7.92 -8.22
C ASP A 113 -4.57 -6.88 -8.31
N ALA A 114 -4.25 -5.61 -8.08
CA ALA A 114 -5.22 -4.51 -8.12
C ALA A 114 -5.71 -4.20 -9.55
N GLY A 115 -5.12 -4.85 -10.56
CA GLY A 115 -5.37 -4.55 -11.97
C GLY A 115 -4.72 -3.24 -12.38
N TYR A 116 -5.08 -2.76 -13.57
CA TYR A 116 -4.56 -1.51 -14.11
C TYR A 116 -5.42 -0.97 -15.26
N VAL A 117 -5.21 0.31 -15.57
CA VAL A 117 -5.68 1.00 -16.79
C VAL A 117 -4.47 1.51 -17.55
N GLY A 118 -4.50 1.37 -18.89
CA GLY A 118 -3.43 1.81 -19.78
C GLY A 118 -2.70 0.65 -20.46
N SER A 119 -1.41 0.83 -20.73
CA SER A 119 -0.64 -0.15 -21.50
C SER A 119 -0.46 -1.47 -20.73
N PRO A 120 -0.52 -2.65 -21.38
CA PRO A 120 -0.35 -3.93 -20.68
C PRO A 120 1.09 -4.21 -20.22
N TYR A 121 2.07 -3.40 -20.65
CA TYR A 121 3.47 -3.57 -20.30
C TYR A 121 3.97 -2.36 -19.53
N THR A 122 4.78 -2.60 -18.52
CA THR A 122 5.42 -1.57 -17.68
C THR A 122 6.90 -1.41 -17.98
N TRP A 123 7.55 -2.40 -18.59
CA TRP A 123 8.95 -2.35 -19.00
C TRP A 123 9.14 -2.63 -20.49
N TYR A 124 10.06 -1.89 -21.12
CA TYR A 124 10.32 -1.94 -22.55
C TYR A 124 11.82 -1.96 -22.85
N SER A 125 12.24 -3.00 -23.55
CA SER A 125 13.51 -3.06 -24.26
C SER A 125 13.27 -3.11 -25.78
N ARG A 126 14.35 -3.04 -26.57
CA ARG A 126 14.31 -2.92 -28.03
C ARG A 126 13.36 -3.92 -28.70
N ARG A 127 13.32 -5.17 -28.23
CA ARG A 127 12.50 -6.26 -28.80
C ARG A 127 11.69 -7.05 -27.76
N LEU A 128 11.64 -6.56 -26.53
CA LEU A 128 11.02 -7.27 -25.40
C LEU A 128 10.20 -6.27 -24.58
N ARG A 129 9.00 -6.67 -24.20
CA ARG A 129 8.09 -5.87 -23.37
C ARG A 129 7.51 -6.76 -22.29
N GLN A 130 7.45 -6.25 -21.06
CA GLN A 130 7.01 -7.04 -19.91
C GLN A 130 6.17 -6.20 -18.94
N ARG A 131 5.26 -6.83 -18.20
CA ARG A 131 4.65 -6.24 -16.99
C ARG A 131 5.42 -6.69 -15.74
N LEU A 132 6.40 -5.89 -15.34
CA LEU A 132 7.26 -6.16 -14.17
C LEU A 132 6.78 -5.41 -12.93
N ASP A 133 6.39 -4.16 -13.12
CA ASP A 133 5.77 -3.34 -12.09
C ASP A 133 4.28 -3.67 -11.88
N ARG A 134 3.85 -3.82 -10.63
CA ARG A 134 2.42 -3.97 -10.28
C ARG A 134 2.10 -3.49 -8.88
N VAL A 135 0.81 -3.44 -8.58
CA VAL A 135 0.27 -3.15 -7.24
C VAL A 135 -0.61 -4.32 -6.81
N LEU A 136 -0.35 -4.82 -5.61
CA LEU A 136 -1.09 -5.88 -4.95
C LEU A 136 -1.76 -5.32 -3.70
N ILE A 137 -2.95 -5.81 -3.38
CA ILE A 137 -3.74 -5.32 -2.25
C ILE A 137 -4.31 -6.47 -1.42
N SER A 138 -4.47 -6.25 -0.12
CA SER A 138 -5.23 -7.17 0.73
C SER A 138 -6.74 -6.92 0.60
N SER A 139 -7.56 -7.91 0.97
CA SER A 139 -9.01 -7.73 1.04
C SER A 139 -9.44 -6.61 2.01
N CYS A 140 -8.67 -6.42 3.08
CA CYS A 140 -8.88 -5.34 4.05
C CYS A 140 -8.63 -3.95 3.43
N TRP A 141 -7.74 -3.83 2.44
CA TRP A 141 -7.53 -2.59 1.71
C TRP A 141 -8.80 -2.15 0.99
N MET A 142 -9.46 -3.06 0.26
CA MET A 142 -10.71 -2.79 -0.45
C MET A 142 -11.86 -2.36 0.46
N THR A 143 -11.81 -2.75 1.74
CA THR A 143 -12.81 -2.30 2.73
C THR A 143 -12.64 -0.82 3.09
N VAL A 144 -11.41 -0.32 3.14
CA VAL A 144 -11.10 1.08 3.46
C VAL A 144 -11.14 1.96 2.21
N PHE A 145 -10.69 1.42 1.08
CA PHE A 145 -10.59 2.08 -0.22
C PHE A 145 -11.34 1.29 -1.30
N PRO A 146 -12.69 1.28 -1.29
CA PRO A 146 -13.48 0.50 -2.23
C PRO A 146 -13.41 1.03 -3.67
N LYS A 147 -13.03 2.30 -3.84
CA LYS A 147 -12.74 2.89 -5.14
C LYS A 147 -11.24 3.10 -5.23
N MET A 148 -10.60 2.26 -6.02
CA MET A 148 -9.18 2.34 -6.31
C MET A 148 -8.96 2.10 -7.81
N GLN A 149 -7.97 2.78 -8.37
CA GLN A 149 -7.48 2.54 -9.71
C GLN A 149 -5.95 2.61 -9.71
N VAL A 150 -5.34 1.76 -10.54
CA VAL A 150 -3.92 1.84 -10.88
C VAL A 150 -3.81 2.22 -12.35
N ALA A 151 -3.10 3.29 -12.67
CA ALA A 151 -2.86 3.72 -14.03
C ALA A 151 -1.38 3.52 -14.40
N HIS A 152 -1.14 2.90 -15.56
CA HIS A 152 0.20 2.84 -16.15
C HIS A 152 0.45 4.14 -16.90
N LEU A 153 1.36 4.96 -16.38
CA LEU A 153 1.68 6.26 -16.95
C LEU A 153 2.37 6.14 -18.31
N GLU A 154 2.38 7.24 -19.06
CA GLU A 154 3.09 7.30 -20.33
C GLU A 154 4.60 7.05 -20.15
N LEU A 155 5.21 6.44 -21.17
CA LEU A 155 6.66 6.26 -21.19
C LEU A 155 7.32 7.63 -21.23
N SER A 156 8.27 7.84 -20.34
CA SER A 156 9.15 9.00 -20.37
C SER A 156 10.52 8.60 -20.93
N GLN A 157 11.60 9.19 -20.46
CA GLN A 157 12.97 8.80 -20.84
C GLN A 157 13.46 7.50 -20.18
N SER A 158 12.59 6.81 -19.42
CA SER A 158 12.85 5.52 -18.77
C SER A 158 12.36 4.35 -19.62
N ASP A 159 13.00 3.19 -19.46
CA ASP A 159 12.51 1.91 -19.97
C ASP A 159 11.34 1.35 -19.14
N HIS A 160 11.10 1.89 -17.94
CA HIS A 160 9.92 1.64 -17.12
C HIS A 160 8.84 2.73 -17.26
N ARG A 161 7.58 2.33 -17.14
CA ARG A 161 6.41 3.20 -16.92
C ARG A 161 6.17 3.36 -15.43
N GLY A 162 5.88 4.60 -15.02
CA GLY A 162 5.42 4.86 -13.66
C GLY A 162 4.02 4.28 -13.42
N LEU A 163 3.75 3.91 -12.17
CA LEU A 163 2.42 3.52 -11.71
C LEU A 163 1.82 4.67 -10.88
N LEU A 164 0.61 5.10 -11.23
CA LEU A 164 -0.19 6.00 -10.41
C LEU A 164 -1.27 5.21 -9.69
N VAL A 165 -1.33 5.33 -8.37
CA VAL A 165 -2.37 4.73 -7.55
C VAL A 165 -3.29 5.82 -7.05
N GLU A 166 -4.56 5.74 -7.43
CA GLU A 166 -5.62 6.61 -6.92
C GLU A 166 -6.56 5.77 -6.06
N ALA A 167 -6.83 6.23 -4.84
CA ALA A 167 -7.68 5.52 -3.89
C ALA A 167 -8.51 6.51 -3.07
N GLU A 168 -9.82 6.28 -3.00
CA GLU A 168 -10.75 7.11 -2.23
C GLU A 168 -11.14 6.38 -0.94
N CYS A 169 -10.86 7.00 0.21
CA CYS A 169 -11.28 6.47 1.50
C CYS A 169 -12.79 6.61 1.64
N SER A 170 -13.51 5.50 1.84
CA SER A 170 -14.98 5.50 1.96
C SER A 170 -15.49 5.84 3.35
N VAL A 171 -14.60 6.12 4.31
CA VAL A 171 -15.02 6.45 5.67
C VAL A 171 -15.55 7.88 5.69
N GLU A 172 -16.86 8.00 5.55
CA GLU A 172 -17.58 9.14 6.11
C GLU A 172 -17.23 9.20 7.60
N ARG A 173 -16.33 10.12 7.96
CA ARG A 173 -16.18 10.50 9.35
C ARG A 173 -17.55 11.00 9.80
N LYS A 174 -18.29 10.19 10.56
CA LYS A 174 -19.22 10.74 11.54
C LYS A 174 -18.34 11.55 12.47
N VAL A 175 -18.18 12.84 12.17
CA VAL A 175 -17.70 13.81 13.15
C VAL A 175 -18.75 13.76 14.23
N SER A 176 -18.53 12.98 15.28
CA SER A 176 -19.40 13.01 16.44
C SER A 176 -19.11 14.37 17.10
N SER A 177 -19.83 15.40 16.68
CA SER A 177 -19.92 16.62 17.45
C SER A 177 -20.39 16.21 18.84
N PHE A 178 -19.64 16.57 19.88
CA PHE A 178 -20.13 16.43 21.24
C PHE A 178 -21.41 17.25 21.36
N ARG A 179 -22.55 16.57 21.44
CA ARG A 179 -23.86 17.19 21.65
C ARG A 179 -24.30 16.82 23.04
N PHE A 180 -24.45 17.81 23.89
CA PHE A 180 -25.09 17.65 25.18
C PHE A 180 -26.36 18.50 25.19
N GLN A 181 -27.39 18.05 25.89
CA GLN A 181 -28.64 18.79 26.00
C GLN A 181 -28.38 20.07 26.81
N HIS A 182 -28.67 21.24 26.22
CA HIS A 182 -28.44 22.53 26.89
C HIS A 182 -29.19 22.64 28.22
N MET A 183 -30.34 21.96 28.36
CA MET A 183 -31.08 21.89 29.63
C MET A 183 -30.23 21.48 30.84
N TRP A 184 -29.14 20.72 30.63
CA TRP A 184 -28.26 20.37 31.75
C TRP A 184 -27.54 21.58 32.35
N THR A 185 -27.28 22.66 31.59
CA THR A 185 -26.64 23.87 32.15
C THR A 185 -27.52 24.60 33.16
N THR A 186 -28.84 24.40 33.09
CA THR A 186 -29.80 25.05 33.99
C THR A 186 -30.10 24.21 35.24
N HIS A 187 -29.63 22.96 35.30
CA HIS A 187 -29.79 22.11 36.48
C HIS A 187 -28.83 22.56 37.58
N SER A 188 -29.35 22.80 38.79
CA SER A 188 -28.59 23.33 39.94
C SER A 188 -27.35 22.49 40.29
N GLU A 189 -27.40 21.18 40.07
CA GLU A 189 -26.29 20.28 40.38
C GLU A 189 -25.26 20.07 39.24
N PHE A 190 -25.51 20.62 38.05
CA PHE A 190 -24.69 20.35 36.87
C PHE A 190 -23.21 20.71 37.07
N LEU A 191 -22.93 21.94 37.54
CA LEU A 191 -21.58 22.38 37.85
C LEU A 191 -20.93 21.49 38.93
N GLY A 192 -21.71 21.02 39.90
CA GLY A 192 -21.23 20.11 40.95
C GLY A 192 -20.81 18.74 40.39
N VAL A 193 -21.59 18.16 39.47
CA VAL A 193 -21.23 16.91 38.78
C VAL A 193 -19.98 17.09 37.93
N VAL A 194 -19.91 18.18 37.17
CA VAL A 194 -18.77 18.54 36.31
C VAL A 194 -17.48 18.66 37.12
N CYS A 195 -17.48 19.48 38.17
CA CYS A 195 -16.31 19.71 39.02
C CYS A 195 -15.85 18.45 39.76
N ARG A 196 -16.78 17.56 40.14
CA ARG A 196 -16.44 16.28 40.78
C ARG A 196 -15.71 15.34 39.82
N ASN A 197 -16.15 15.25 38.57
CA ASN A 197 -15.64 14.26 37.62
C ASN A 197 -14.43 14.73 36.81
N TRP A 198 -14.28 16.04 36.53
CA TRP A 198 -13.11 16.58 35.82
C TRP A 198 -11.89 16.87 36.70
N ARG A 199 -11.93 16.53 37.99
CA ARG A 199 -10.78 16.64 38.89
C ARG A 199 -9.69 15.59 38.67
N TYR A 200 -9.90 14.61 37.78
CA TYR A 200 -8.86 13.70 37.32
C TYR A 200 -8.39 14.10 35.92
N ARG A 201 -7.31 14.88 35.85
CA ARG A 201 -6.46 14.99 34.65
C ARG A 201 -5.37 13.92 34.73
N ARG A 202 -5.38 12.96 33.81
CA ARG A 202 -4.18 12.29 33.32
C ARG A 202 -3.90 12.82 31.92
#